data_AF-A0A355F2C1-F1
#
_entry.id   AF-A0A355F2C1-F1
#
_cell.length_a   1.000
_cell.length_b   1.000
_cell.length_c   1.000
_cell.angle_alpha   90.00
_cell.angle_beta   90.00
_cell.angle_gamma   90.00
#
_symmetry.space_group_name_H-M   'P 1'
#
loop_
_entity.id
_entity.type
_entity.pdbx_description
1 polymer ?
#
loop_
_entity_poly.entity_id
_entity_poly.type
_entity_poly.pdbx_seq_one_letter_code
_entity_poly.pdbx_strand_id
1 'polypeptide(L)' 'RLGEQVAPPLFTLRDEPLGGTVPGLPFPFDVLGAAKRATVLIDGGILRTPAVDAGLAAGLGLPPTAHLV' A
#
# COMPACT_ATOMS: atom_id res chain seq x y z
N ARG A 1 -1.79 -5.82 14.73
CA ARG A 1 -0.51 -5.08 14.79
C ARG A 1 -0.53 -3.72 14.08
N LEU A 2 -1.68 -3.24 13.58
CA LEU A 2 -1.76 -1.85 13.12
C LEU A 2 -1.43 -0.91 14.27
N GLY A 3 -0.62 0.11 14.01
CA GLY A 3 -0.14 1.06 15.02
C GLY A 3 1.02 0.54 15.88
N GLU A 4 1.45 -0.71 15.72
CA GLU A 4 2.61 -1.26 16.44
C GLU A 4 3.92 -1.00 15.69
N GLN A 5 5.03 -0.97 16.44
CA GLN A 5 6.38 -0.92 15.87
C GLN A 5 6.79 -2.29 15.35
N VAL A 6 6.98 -2.40 14.03
CA VAL A 6 7.33 -3.64 13.31
C VAL A 6 8.71 -3.58 12.64
N ALA A 7 9.33 -2.41 12.62
CA ALA A 7 10.66 -2.15 12.08
C ALA A 7 11.38 -1.06 12.89
N PRO A 8 12.71 -0.88 12.74
CA PRO A 8 13.45 0.18 13.43
C PRO A 8 12.86 1.59 13.16
N PRO A 9 12.98 2.54 14.10
CA PRO A 9 12.40 3.88 13.97
C PRO A 9 12.81 4.68 12.73
N LEU A 10 13.94 4.34 12.09
CA LEU A 10 14.46 5.00 10.90
C LEU A 10 13.91 4.40 9.58
N PHE A 11 13.03 3.40 9.66
CA PHE A 11 12.51 2.70 8.50
C PHE A 11 11.11 3.20 8.12
N THR A 12 10.97 3.67 6.87
CA THR A 12 9.68 4.02 6.26
C THR A 12 9.55 3.27 4.93
N LEU A 13 8.39 2.65 4.72
CA LEU A 13 8.05 1.94 3.49
C LEU A 13 6.80 2.55 2.87
N ARG A 14 6.91 2.96 1.61
CA ARG A 14 5.83 3.52 0.81
C ARG A 14 5.74 2.79 -0.52
N ASP A 15 4.52 2.42 -0.90
CA ASP A 15 4.20 2.03 -2.26
C ASP A 15 3.91 3.29 -3.09
N GLU A 16 4.64 3.50 -4.18
CA GLU A 16 4.54 4.68 -5.05
C GLU A 16 4.27 4.26 -6.50
N PRO A 17 2.98 4.20 -6.90
CA PRO A 17 2.55 3.67 -8.17
C PRO A 17 2.54 4.72 -9.28
N LEU A 18 3.18 5.89 -9.11
CA LEU A 18 3.29 6.91 -10.18
C LEU A 18 4.72 7.44 -10.40
N GLY A 19 5.71 6.96 -9.64
CA GLY A 19 7.08 7.50 -9.63
C GLY A 19 8.12 6.71 -10.44
N GLY A 20 7.74 5.65 -11.17
CA GLY A 20 8.69 4.77 -11.85
C GLY A 20 9.27 5.38 -13.13
N THR A 21 10.57 5.14 -13.36
CA THR A 21 11.31 5.53 -14.57
C THR A 21 11.26 4.47 -15.69
N VAL A 22 10.53 3.37 -15.47
CA VAL A 22 10.52 2.20 -16.35
C VAL A 22 9.29 2.25 -17.25
N PRO A 23 9.43 2.31 -18.59
CA PRO A 23 8.28 2.29 -19.50
C PRO A 23 7.36 1.08 -19.27
N GLY A 24 6.05 1.31 -19.22
CA GLY A 24 5.06 0.27 -18.90
C GLY A 24 4.84 0.04 -17.39
N LEU A 25 5.59 0.75 -16.56
CA LEU A 25 5.39 0.87 -15.12
C LEU A 25 5.47 2.34 -14.71
N PRO A 26 4.89 2.68 -13.55
CA PRO A 26 3.99 1.85 -12.75
C PRO A 26 2.57 1.75 -13.34
N PHE A 27 1.85 0.67 -13.02
CA PHE A 27 0.45 0.51 -13.42
C PHE A 27 -0.43 1.47 -12.61
N PRO A 28 -1.20 2.36 -13.24
CA PRO A 28 -1.99 3.35 -12.51
C PRO A 28 -3.26 2.77 -11.87
N PHE A 29 -3.57 1.50 -12.11
CA PHE A 29 -4.73 0.80 -11.56
C PHE A 29 -4.45 -0.70 -11.37
N ASP A 30 -5.27 -1.37 -10.56
CA ASP A 30 -5.24 -2.82 -10.35
C ASP A 30 -6.03 -3.60 -11.42
N VAL A 31 -6.06 -4.94 -11.35
CA VAL A 31 -6.71 -5.77 -12.39
C VAL A 31 -8.22 -5.59 -12.51
N LEU A 32 -8.87 -4.95 -11.54
CA LEU A 32 -10.29 -4.58 -11.60
C LEU A 32 -10.49 -3.10 -11.97
N GLY A 33 -9.42 -2.37 -12.27
CA GLY A 33 -9.46 -0.97 -12.66
C GLY A 33 -9.49 0.02 -11.49
N ALA A 34 -9.26 -0.44 -10.25
CA ALA A 34 -9.19 0.46 -9.11
C ALA A 34 -7.89 1.29 -9.18
N ALA A 35 -8.01 2.62 -9.17
CA ALA A 35 -6.87 3.51 -9.29
C ALA A 35 -5.90 3.36 -8.11
N LYS A 36 -4.62 3.08 -8.41
CA LYS A 36 -3.56 3.03 -7.40
C LYS A 36 -3.24 4.43 -6.91
N ARG A 37 -2.87 4.52 -5.63
CA ARG A 37 -2.44 5.75 -4.97
C ARG A 37 -1.24 5.46 -4.11
N ALA A 38 -0.40 6.48 -3.95
CA ALA A 38 0.73 6.36 -3.07
C ALA A 38 0.28 6.05 -1.63
N THR A 39 0.81 4.97 -1.07
CA THR A 39 0.35 4.43 0.22
C THR A 39 1.54 4.21 1.14
N VAL A 40 1.53 4.85 2.31
CA VAL A 40 2.53 4.62 3.35
C VAL A 40 2.14 3.38 4.13
N LEU A 41 2.92 2.31 3.99
CA LEU A 41 2.67 1.02 4.64
C LEU A 41 3.28 1.00 6.05
N ILE A 42 4.50 1.52 6.17
CA ILE A 42 5.23 1.65 7.43
C ILE A 42 5.80 3.06 7.51
N ASP A 43 5.64 3.73 8.65
CA ASP A 43 6.17 5.07 8.89
C ASP A 43 6.93 5.11 10.21
N GLY A 44 8.22 5.44 10.18
CA GLY A 44 9.05 5.47 11.39
C GLY A 44 9.06 4.13 12.15
N GLY A 45 9.02 3.02 11.42
CA GLY A 45 8.93 1.66 11.97
C GLY A 45 7.52 1.23 12.39
N ILE A 46 6.50 2.10 12.34
CA ILE A 46 5.13 1.80 12.76
C ILE A 46 4.30 1.31 11.57
N LEU A 47 3.65 0.16 11.70
CA LEU A 47 2.74 -0.36 10.68
C LEU A 47 1.49 0.51 10.57
N ARG A 48 1.31 1.19 9.42
CA ARG A 48 0.19 2.10 9.16
C ARG A 48 -0.98 1.38 8.48
N THR A 49 -0.68 0.61 7.44
CA THR A 49 -1.67 -0.22 6.74
C THR A 49 -0.96 -1.34 5.95
N PRO A 50 -1.55 -2.54 5.86
CA PRO A 50 -1.12 -3.52 4.87
C PRO A 50 -1.52 -3.09 3.44
N ALA A 51 -0.84 -3.68 2.46
CA ALA A 51 -1.28 -3.66 1.06
C ALA A 51 -2.40 -4.69 0.88
N VAL A 52 -3.59 -4.22 0.52
CA VAL A 52 -4.83 -5.01 0.46
C VAL A 52 -5.70 -4.64 -0.75
N ASP A 53 -6.41 -5.63 -1.27
CA ASP A 53 -7.53 -5.47 -2.21
C ASP A 53 -8.84 -5.09 -1.49
N ALA A 54 -9.93 -4.94 -2.25
CA ALA A 54 -11.24 -4.57 -1.73
C ALA A 54 -11.87 -5.64 -0.81
N GLY A 55 -11.68 -6.93 -1.11
CA GLY A 55 -12.28 -8.02 -0.35
C GLY A 55 -11.64 -8.18 1.02
N LEU A 56 -10.30 -8.21 1.06
CA LEU A 56 -9.54 -8.29 2.30
C LEU A 56 -9.70 -7.02 3.14
N ALA A 57 -9.72 -5.84 2.50
CA ALA A 57 -9.96 -4.57 3.19
C ALA A 57 -11.31 -4.57 3.92
N ALA A 58 -12.38 -5.05 3.26
CA ALA A 58 -13.70 -5.18 3.87
C ALA A 58 -13.69 -6.13 5.08
N GLY A 59 -13.00 -7.27 4.98
CA GLY A 59 -12.86 -8.22 6.08
C GLY A 59 -12.07 -7.68 7.28
N LEU A 60 -11.16 -6.74 7.05
CA LEU A 60 -10.34 -6.10 8.08
C LEU A 60 -10.90 -4.76 8.60
N GLY A 61 -11.99 -4.25 8.00
CA GLY A 61 -12.51 -2.92 8.32
C GLY A 61 -11.55 -1.78 7.94
N LEU A 62 -10.76 -1.97 6.88
CA LEU A 62 -9.77 -1.01 6.41
C LEU A 62 -10.18 -0.42 5.06
N PRO A 63 -9.66 0.76 4.68
CA PRO A 63 -9.74 1.23 3.31
C PRO A 63 -8.91 0.33 2.37
N PRO A 64 -9.39 0.03 1.14
CA PRO A 64 -8.60 -0.70 0.16
C PRO A 64 -7.46 0.15 -0.40
N THR A 65 -6.41 -0.54 -0.87
CA THR A 65 -5.20 0.11 -1.41
C THR A 65 -4.95 -0.19 -2.89
N ALA A 66 -5.91 -0.82 -3.58
CA ALA A 66 -5.79 -1.24 -4.99
C ALA A 66 -4.57 -2.16 -5.26
N HIS A 67 -4.44 -3.22 -4.45
CA HIS A 67 -3.37 -4.22 -4.55
C HIS A 67 -3.87 -5.60 -5.00
N LEU A 68 -4.90 -5.64 -5.84
CA LEU A 68 -5.31 -6.87 -6.50
C LEU A 68 -4.45 -7.10 -7.76
N VAL A 69 -3.79 -8.25 -7.83
CA VAL A 69 -2.86 -8.62 -8.92
C VAL A 69 -3.42 -9.75 -9.77
#